data_AF-A0A2V8URS9-F1
#
_entry.id   AF-A0A2V8URS9-F1
#
_cell.length_a   1.000
_cell.length_b   1.000
_cell.length_c   1.000
_cell.angle_alpha   90.00
_cell.angle_beta   90.00
_cell.angle_gamma   90.00
#
_symmetry.space_group_name_H-M   'P 1'
#
loop_
_entity.id
_entity.type
_entity.pdbx_description
1 polymer ?
#
loop_
_entity_poly.entity_id
_entity_poly.type
_entity_poly.pdbx_seq_one_letter_code
_entity_poly.pdbx_strand_id
1 'polypeptide(L)'
;HLELTMIHEAMILEYSGPYLALIEWGASLKQMVLMTLLVNTFFPFGLSPGWNVFGIATGLGFYLLKLLIICCLIVLVETTNAKMRLFRVPELLAVAFILGALALISTFLF
;
A
#
# COMPACT_ATOMS: atom_id res chain seq x y z
N HIS A 1 -2.18 -12.50 25.47
CA HIS A 1 -2.15 -11.23 24.69
C HIS A 1 -0.75 -10.85 24.19
N LEU A 2 0.35 -11.25 24.85
CA LEU A 2 1.73 -11.01 24.37
C LEU A 2 2.26 -12.07 23.39
N GLU A 3 1.65 -13.26 23.32
CA GLU A 3 2.14 -14.34 22.45
C GLU A 3 1.90 -14.09 20.95
N LEU A 4 0.92 -13.26 20.60
CA LEU A 4 0.55 -13.01 19.19
C LEU A 4 1.35 -11.86 18.56
N THR A 5 1.85 -10.91 19.36
CA THR A 5 2.85 -9.93 18.90
C THR A 5 4.21 -10.59 18.75
N MET A 6 4.55 -11.51 19.68
CA MET A 6 5.80 -12.27 19.64
C MET A 6 5.99 -13.10 18.38
N ILE A 7 4.94 -13.52 17.65
CA ILE A 7 5.13 -14.29 16.40
C ILE A 7 5.72 -13.42 15.28
N HIS A 8 5.34 -12.14 15.19
CA HIS A 8 5.84 -11.24 14.16
C HIS A 8 7.20 -10.65 14.55
N GLU A 9 7.35 -10.24 15.81
CA GLU A 9 8.64 -9.80 16.33
C GLU A 9 9.67 -10.95 16.33
N ALA A 10 9.30 -12.20 16.67
CA ALA A 10 10.24 -13.34 16.68
C ALA A 10 10.85 -13.63 15.31
N MET A 11 10.14 -13.33 14.21
CA MET A 11 10.69 -13.49 12.87
C MET A 11 11.90 -12.57 12.61
N ILE A 12 11.98 -11.44 13.32
CA ILE A 12 12.96 -10.38 13.11
C ILE A 12 13.99 -10.31 14.25
N LEU A 13 13.65 -10.81 15.45
CA LEU A 13 14.48 -10.76 16.65
C LEU A 13 15.85 -11.43 16.53
N GLU A 14 16.02 -12.35 15.58
CA GLU A 14 17.31 -13.03 15.32
C GLU A 14 18.29 -12.15 14.51
N TYR A 15 17.80 -11.10 13.85
CA TYR A 15 18.61 -10.23 13.01
C TYR A 15 19.03 -8.96 13.75
N SER A 16 20.29 -8.55 13.59
CA SER A 16 20.82 -7.33 14.20
C SER A 16 21.64 -6.49 13.22
N GLY A 17 21.69 -5.18 13.48
CA GLY A 17 22.50 -4.21 12.74
C GLY A 17 22.10 -4.08 11.26
N PRO A 18 23.04 -4.30 10.30
CA PRO A 18 22.79 -4.02 8.89
C PRO A 18 21.73 -4.93 8.26
N TYR A 19 21.61 -6.18 8.70
CA TYR A 19 20.61 -7.11 8.17
C TYR A 19 19.18 -6.69 8.55
N LEU A 20 19.00 -6.21 9.79
CA LEU A 20 17.72 -5.65 10.23
C LEU A 20 17.33 -4.42 9.39
N ALA A 21 18.28 -3.53 9.13
CA ALA A 21 18.04 -2.34 8.30
C ALA A 21 17.61 -2.71 6.87
N LEU A 22 18.20 -3.75 6.27
CA LEU A 22 17.81 -4.23 4.94
C LEU A 22 16.39 -4.81 4.92
N ILE A 23 15.98 -5.52 5.98
CA ILE A 23 14.63 -6.08 6.09
C ILE A 23 13.58 -4.95 6.19
N GLU A 24 13.80 -4.00 7.10
CA GLU A 24 12.92 -2.83 7.28
C GLU A 24 12.86 -1.95 6.02
N TRP A 25 14.00 -1.77 5.35
CA TRP A 25 14.05 -1.04 4.10
C TRP A 25 13.30 -1.76 2.97
N GLY A 26 13.43 -3.09 2.89
CA GLY A 26 12.66 -3.91 1.95
C GLY A 26 11.14 -3.82 2.19
N ALA A 27 10.71 -3.85 3.45
CA ALA A 27 9.30 -3.68 3.81
C ALA A 27 8.78 -2.29 3.40
N SER A 28 9.56 -1.24 3.68
CA SER A 28 9.25 0.15 3.30
C SER A 28 9.16 0.33 1.78
N LEU A 29 10.10 -0.27 1.03
CA LEU A 29 10.09 -0.24 -0.44
C LEU A 29 8.87 -0.97 -1.01
N LYS A 30 8.51 -2.13 -0.45
CA LYS A 30 7.31 -2.87 -0.87
C LYS A 30 6.05 -2.04 -0.66
N GLN A 31 5.92 -1.39 0.51
CA GLN A 31 4.77 -0.52 0.79
C GLN A 31 4.72 0.68 -0.17
N MET A 32 5.86 1.34 -0.41
CA MET A 32 5.97 2.43 -1.37
C MET A 32 5.53 1.99 -2.77
N VAL A 33 6.03 0.85 -3.28
CA VAL A 33 5.67 0.32 -4.60
C VAL A 33 4.18 0.01 -4.72
N LEU A 34 3.58 -0.61 -3.70
CA LEU A 34 2.14 -0.92 -3.70
C LEU A 34 1.29 0.35 -3.72
N MET A 35 1.67 1.37 -2.94
CA MET A 35 1.00 2.68 -2.96
C MET A 35 1.14 3.35 -4.33
N THR A 36 2.35 3.37 -4.90
CA THR A 36 2.61 3.93 -6.24
C THR A 36 1.76 3.27 -7.31
N LEU A 37 1.63 1.94 -7.28
CA LEU A 37 0.84 1.19 -8.25
C LEU A 37 -0.65 1.53 -8.11
N LEU A 38 -1.16 1.63 -6.88
CA LEU A 38 -2.54 2.04 -6.61
C LEU A 38 -2.81 3.46 -7.13
N VAL A 39 -1.97 4.44 -6.79
CA VAL A 39 -2.13 5.83 -7.25
C VAL A 39 -2.16 5.91 -8.77
N ASN A 40 -1.18 5.31 -9.44
CA ASN A 40 -1.02 5.46 -10.87
C ASN A 40 -2.08 4.70 -11.67
N THR A 41 -2.60 3.57 -11.14
CA THR A 41 -3.63 2.78 -11.83
C THR A 41 -5.00 3.43 -11.71
N PHE A 42 -5.39 3.89 -10.51
CA PHE A 42 -6.72 4.46 -10.29
C PHE A 42 -6.81 5.96 -10.62
N PHE A 43 -5.71 6.71 -10.49
CA PHE A 43 -5.69 8.16 -10.69
C PHE A 43 -4.47 8.60 -11.51
N PRO A 44 -4.40 8.28 -12.83
CA PRO A 44 -3.30 8.66 -13.73
C PRO A 44 -3.32 10.15 -14.13
N PHE A 45 -3.57 11.05 -13.18
CA PHE A 45 -3.63 12.50 -13.41
C PHE A 45 -2.29 13.18 -13.05
N GLY A 46 -1.90 14.24 -13.75
CA GLY A 46 -0.69 15.02 -13.41
C GLY A 46 0.61 14.50 -14.02
N LEU A 47 0.53 13.64 -15.05
CA LEU A 47 1.67 13.43 -15.95
C LEU A 47 1.87 14.70 -16.79
N SER A 48 3.04 15.34 -16.66
CA SER A 48 3.37 16.47 -17.51
C SER A 48 3.43 16.03 -18.97
N PRO A 49 2.72 16.71 -19.90
CA PRO A 49 2.74 16.36 -21.31
C PRO A 49 4.06 16.72 -22.02
N GLY A 50 4.92 17.54 -21.39
CA GLY A 50 6.18 17.99 -21.97
C GLY A 50 7.42 17.51 -21.21
N TRP A 51 8.48 17.19 -21.96
CA TRP A 51 9.85 16.92 -21.48
C TRP A 51 10.57 18.22 -21.07
N ASN A 52 9.91 19.04 -20.26
CA ASN A 52 10.47 20.28 -19.72
C ASN A 52 10.82 20.06 -18.24
N VAL A 53 11.89 20.70 -17.74
CA VAL A 53 12.33 20.64 -16.34
C VAL A 53 11.18 21.03 -15.39
N PHE A 54 10.39 22.05 -15.77
CA PHE A 54 9.21 22.47 -15.03
C PHE A 54 8.09 21.41 -15.04
N GLY A 55 7.97 20.66 -16.13
CA GLY A 55 7.03 19.54 -16.25
C GLY A 55 7.40 18.36 -15.35
N ILE A 56 8.69 18.05 -15.25
CA ILE A 56 9.19 16.99 -14.36
C ILE A 56 8.98 17.40 -12.90
N ALA A 57 9.30 18.65 -12.53
CA ALA A 57 9.15 19.15 -11.17
C ALA A 57 7.68 19.15 -10.71
N THR A 58 6.77 19.61 -11.57
CA THR A 58 5.33 19.60 -11.28
C THR A 58 4.77 18.17 -11.19
N GLY A 59 5.17 17.27 -12.08
CA GLY A 59 4.79 15.86 -12.03
C GLY A 59 5.26 15.16 -10.74
N LEU A 60 6.51 15.39 -10.33
CA LEU A 60 7.04 14.92 -9.04
C LEU A 60 6.25 15.48 -7.85
N GLY A 61 5.92 16.78 -7.89
CA GLY A 61 5.11 17.42 -6.85
C GLY A 61 3.73 16.78 -6.70
N PHE A 62 3.02 16.58 -7.82
CA PHE A 62 1.72 15.90 -7.81
C PHE A 62 1.82 14.46 -7.33
N TYR A 63 2.86 13.75 -7.73
CA TYR A 63 3.10 12.38 -7.29
C TYR A 63 3.32 12.29 -5.78
N LEU A 64 4.19 13.13 -5.22
CA LEU A 64 4.45 13.18 -3.77
C LEU A 64 3.20 13.56 -2.98
N LEU A 65 2.41 14.50 -3.48
CA LEU A 65 1.16 14.93 -2.84
C LEU A 65 0.17 13.76 -2.77
N LYS A 66 0.01 12.98 -3.85
CA LYS A 66 -0.87 11.80 -3.85
C LYS A 66 -0.37 10.71 -2.90
N LEU A 67 0.94 10.45 -2.88
CA LEU A 67 1.52 9.51 -1.91
C LEU A 67 1.26 9.95 -0.48
N LEU A 68 1.40 11.24 -0.15
CA LEU A 68 1.11 11.77 1.17
C LEU A 68 -0.37 11.57 1.56
N ILE A 69 -1.30 11.83 0.63
CA ILE A 69 -2.73 11.61 0.88
C ILE A 69 -3.01 10.14 1.20
N ILE A 70 -2.51 9.22 0.37
CA ILE A 70 -2.71 7.78 0.60
C ILE A 70 -2.05 7.30 1.88
N CYS A 71 -0.84 7.78 2.18
CA CYS A 71 -0.17 7.46 3.43
C CYS A 71 -1.00 7.90 4.64
N CYS A 72 -1.55 9.12 4.62
CA CYS A 72 -2.43 9.62 5.67
C CYS A 72 -3.70 8.77 5.83
N LEU A 73 -4.33 8.37 4.71
CA LEU A 73 -5.49 7.47 4.73
C LEU A 73 -5.15 6.10 5.33
N ILE A 74 -4.02 5.52 4.95
CA ILE A 74 -3.55 4.24 5.47
C ILE A 74 -3.30 4.34 6.97
N VAL A 75 -2.59 5.38 7.42
CA VAL A 75 -2.34 5.62 8.86
C VAL A 75 -3.64 5.79 9.62
N LEU A 76 -4.62 6.51 9.08
CA LEU A 76 -5.93 6.67 9.71
C LEU A 76 -6.64 5.31 9.84
N VAL A 77 -6.62 4.49 8.78
CA VAL A 77 -7.20 3.14 8.81
C VAL A 77 -6.49 2.26 9.84
N GLU A 78 -5.16 2.25 9.86
CA GLU A 78 -4.38 1.43 10.80
C GLU A 78 -4.53 1.88 12.25
N THR A 79 -4.65 3.19 12.51
CA THR A 79 -4.82 3.72 13.87
C THR A 79 -6.24 3.58 14.40
N THR A 80 -7.25 3.60 13.53
CA THR A 80 -8.67 3.46 13.93
C THR A 80 -9.10 2.00 14.04
N ASN A 81 -8.51 1.08 13.27
CA ASN A 81 -8.88 -0.33 13.29
C ASN A 81 -8.04 -1.10 14.31
N ALA A 82 -8.71 -1.82 15.23
CA ALA A 82 -8.03 -2.78 16.08
C ALA A 82 -7.44 -3.93 15.25
N LYS A 83 -6.29 -4.48 15.69
CA LYS A 83 -5.65 -5.62 15.02
C LYS A 83 -6.65 -6.74 14.79
N MET A 84 -6.99 -6.99 13.53
CA MET A 84 -7.92 -8.05 13.14
C MET A 84 -7.28 -9.42 13.33
N ARG A 85 -8.09 -10.42 13.69
CA ARG A 85 -7.61 -11.81 13.79
C ARG A 85 -7.15 -12.30 12.41
N LEU A 86 -5.97 -12.94 12.35
CA LEU A 86 -5.36 -13.46 11.11
C LEU A 86 -6.34 -14.35 10.30
N PHE A 87 -7.22 -15.09 10.99
CA PHE A 87 -8.22 -15.95 10.38
C PHE A 87 -9.30 -15.21 9.56
N ARG A 88 -9.42 -13.88 9.68
CA ARG A 88 -10.34 -13.06 8.87
C ARG A 88 -9.73 -12.62 7.53
N VAL A 89 -8.41 -12.78 7.35
CA VAL A 89 -7.73 -12.40 6.11
C VAL A 89 -8.29 -13.14 4.88
N PRO A 90 -8.51 -14.48 4.91
CA PRO A 90 -9.10 -15.19 3.78
C PRO A 90 -10.51 -14.71 3.44
N GLU A 91 -11.30 -14.34 4.45
CA GLU A 91 -12.66 -13.83 4.28
C GLU A 91 -12.68 -12.48 3.55
N LEU A 92 -11.80 -11.55 3.96
CA LEU A 92 -11.64 -10.25 3.29
C LEU A 92 -11.16 -10.41 1.84
N LEU A 93 -10.25 -11.35 1.60
CA LEU A 93 -9.74 -11.64 0.26
C LEU A 93 -10.84 -12.20 -0.65
N ALA A 94 -11.69 -13.09 -0.12
CA ALA A 94 -12.83 -13.64 -0.84
C ALA A 94 -13.84 -12.56 -1.21
N VAL A 95 -14.16 -11.65 -0.28
CA VAL A 95 -15.06 -10.51 -0.55
C VAL A 95 -14.47 -9.60 -1.63
N ALA A 96 -13.18 -9.25 -1.55
CA ALA A 96 -12.52 -8.44 -2.57
C ALA A 96 -12.55 -9.10 -3.96
N PHE A 97 -12.35 -10.42 -4.01
CA PHE A 97 -12.43 -11.19 -5.26
C PHE A 97 -13.84 -11.18 -5.86
N ILE A 98 -14.88 -11.39 -5.04
CA ILE A 98 -16.28 -11.36 -5.49
C ILE A 98 -16.64 -9.96 -6.03
N LEU A 99 -16.23 -8.89 -5.34
CA LEU A 99 -16.45 -7.52 -5.79
C LEU A 99 -15.73 -7.24 -7.13
N GLY A 100 -14.49 -7.73 -7.29
CA GLY A 100 -13.74 -7.63 -8.55
C GLY A 100 -14.43 -8.39 -9.69
N ALA A 101 -14.88 -9.61 -9.45
CA ALA A 101 -15.64 -10.39 -10.43
C ALA A 101 -16.96 -9.71 -10.81
N LEU A 102 -17.68 -9.14 -9.84
CA LEU A 102 -18.90 -8.39 -10.06
C LEU A 102 -18.66 -7.15 -10.93
N ALA A 103 -17.61 -6.37 -10.62
CA ALA A 103 -17.22 -5.20 -11.41
C ALA A 103 -16.89 -5.58 -12.87
N LEU A 104 -16.20 -6.70 -13.06
CA LEU A 104 -15.87 -7.22 -14.39
C LEU A 104 -17.15 -7.62 -15.15
N ILE A 105 -18.03 -8.43 -14.55
CA ILE A 105 -19.31 -8.84 -15.17
C ILE A 105 -20.15 -7.60 -15.51
N SER A 106 -20.24 -6.63 -14.60
CA SER A 106 -20.98 -5.39 -14.84
C SER A 106 -20.41 -4.60 -16.03
N THR A 107 -19.09 -4.57 -16.20
CA THR A 107 -18.44 -3.85 -17.31
C THR A 107 -18.62 -4.55 -18.67
N PHE A 108 -18.91 -5.86 -18.68
CA PHE A 108 -19.19 -6.59 -19.93
C PHE A 108 -20.68 -6.66 -20.26
N LEU A 109 -21.56 -6.54 -19.26
CA LEU A 109 -23.02 -6.66 -19.44
C LEU A 109 -23.68 -5.31 -19.77
N PHE A 110 -23.12 -4.21 -19.26
CA PHE A 110 -23.48 -2.83 -19.61
C PHE A 110 -22.44 -2.24 -20.57
#